data_AF-A0A4Y2QGS2-F1
#
_entry.id   AF-A0A4Y2QGS2-F1
#
_cell.length_a   1.000
_cell.length_b   1.000
_cell.length_c   1.000
_cell.angle_alpha   90.00
_cell.angle_beta   90.00
_cell.angle_gamma   90.00
#
_symmetry.space_group_name_H-M   'P 1'
#
loop_
_entity.id
_entity.type
_entity.pdbx_description
1 polymer ?
#
loop_
_entity_poly.entity_id
_entity_poly.type
_entity_poly.pdbx_seq_one_letter_code
_entity_poly.pdbx_strand_id
1 'polypeptide(L)'
;MELGDRRPSRRLCKKMSSASDEISPELLNNAWMQRLPVQIQQVLCVSSDNLQALSKMADKVFEISRDDLVPSVSANFQSSDVSKFEYRLVAIENRLSSLEIRRRSLSRGNTEGSKF
;
A
#
# COMPACT_ATOMS: atom_id res chain seq x y z
N MET A 1 14.23 -23.05 -5.96
CA MET A 1 13.43 -22.33 -4.95
C MET A 1 14.10 -20.99 -4.69
N GLU A 2 13.77 -19.96 -5.46
CA GLU A 2 14.29 -18.59 -5.25
C GLU A 2 13.09 -17.68 -4.94
N LEU A 3 12.58 -17.79 -3.71
CA LEU A 3 11.63 -16.83 -3.19
C LEU A 3 12.43 -15.64 -2.64
N GLY A 4 12.26 -14.46 -3.24
CA GLY A 4 12.22 -13.25 -2.42
C GLY A 4 13.18 -12.11 -2.72
N ASP A 5 13.53 -11.84 -3.99
CA ASP A 5 14.09 -10.53 -4.41
C ASP A 5 13.11 -9.34 -4.24
N ARG A 6 12.09 -9.49 -3.40
CA ARG A 6 11.03 -8.51 -3.14
C ARG A 6 11.35 -7.54 -2.00
N ARG A 7 12.61 -7.36 -1.59
CA ARG A 7 12.95 -6.44 -0.50
C ARG A 7 12.96 -4.98 -1.01
N PRO A 8 12.03 -4.12 -0.56
CA PRO A 8 11.90 -2.75 -1.06
C PRO A 8 13.10 -1.88 -0.68
N SER A 9 13.68 -2.10 0.50
CA SER A 9 14.88 -1.45 1.06
C SER A 9 16.11 -1.59 0.16
N ARG A 10 16.43 -2.81 -0.28
CA ARG A 10 17.59 -3.05 -1.17
C ARG A 10 17.41 -2.43 -2.55
N ARG A 11 16.19 -2.45 -3.10
CA ARG A 11 15.89 -1.77 -4.37
C ARG A 11 16.00 -0.25 -4.23
N LEU A 12 15.51 0.30 -3.12
CA LEU A 12 15.60 1.72 -2.81
C LEU A 12 17.05 2.16 -2.62
N CYS A 13 17.84 1.39 -1.87
CA CYS A 13 19.28 1.57 -1.70
C CYS A 13 19.98 1.53 -3.06
N LYS A 14 19.71 0.56 -3.93
CA LYS A 14 20.36 0.46 -5.25
C LYS A 14 20.07 1.68 -6.13
N LYS A 15 18.83 2.18 -6.15
CA LYS A 15 18.47 3.40 -6.90
C LYS A 15 19.15 4.64 -6.34
N MET A 16 19.26 4.74 -5.02
CA MET A 16 19.94 5.82 -4.31
C MET A 16 21.46 5.76 -4.48
N SER A 17 22.06 4.58 -4.40
CA SER A 17 23.47 4.31 -4.72
C SER A 17 23.84 4.69 -6.15
N SER A 18 22.90 4.51 -7.09
CA SER A 18 23.07 4.95 -8.47
C SER A 18 22.94 6.48 -8.65
N ALA A 19 22.28 7.17 -7.72
CA ALA A 19 22.14 8.63 -7.70
C ALA A 19 23.18 9.30 -6.79
N SER A 20 24.10 8.53 -6.20
CA SER A 20 25.11 9.02 -5.24
C SER A 20 26.24 9.80 -5.88
N ASP A 21 26.39 9.72 -7.20
CA ASP A 21 27.42 10.46 -7.95
C ASP A 21 27.21 11.99 -7.85
N GLU A 22 25.97 12.41 -7.53
CA GLU A 22 25.56 13.82 -7.47
C GLU A 22 25.22 14.31 -6.05
N ILE A 23 25.09 13.41 -5.07
CA ILE A 23 24.52 13.71 -3.73
C ILE A 23 25.45 13.23 -2.61
N SER A 24 25.67 14.09 -1.60
CA SER A 24 26.43 13.74 -0.38
C SER A 24 25.92 12.45 0.28
N PRO A 25 26.83 11.56 0.74
CA PRO A 25 26.45 10.30 1.37
C PRO A 25 25.57 10.47 2.62
N GLU A 26 25.72 11.59 3.34
CA GLU A 26 24.90 11.91 4.53
C GLU A 26 23.46 12.26 4.15
N LEU A 27 23.27 13.07 3.11
CA LEU A 27 21.96 13.43 2.59
C LEU A 27 21.26 12.22 1.99
N LEU A 28 22.02 11.36 1.32
CA LEU A 28 21.51 10.11 0.77
C LEU A 28 20.99 9.17 1.86
N ASN A 29 21.75 9.05 2.95
CA ASN A 29 21.38 8.24 4.10
C ASN A 29 20.10 8.79 4.76
N ASN A 30 20.03 10.10 5.00
CA ASN A 30 18.83 10.73 5.55
C ASN A 30 17.61 10.52 4.64
N ALA A 31 17.74 10.80 3.35
CA ALA A 31 16.67 10.60 2.37
C ALA A 31 16.22 9.13 2.28
N TRP A 32 17.14 8.18 2.44
CA TRP A 32 16.84 6.76 2.47
C TRP A 32 16.10 6.37 3.77
N MET A 33 16.55 6.86 4.93
CA MET A 33 15.89 6.65 6.21
C MET A 33 14.46 7.22 6.22
N GLN A 34 14.25 8.42 5.68
CA GLN A 34 12.92 9.05 5.57
C GLN A 34 11.91 8.24 4.74
N ARG A 35 12.38 7.35 3.86
CA ARG A 35 11.53 6.49 3.03
C ARG A 35 11.17 5.15 3.70
N LEU A 36 11.73 4.85 4.87
CA LEU A 36 11.44 3.63 5.62
C LEU A 36 10.34 3.85 6.65
N PRO A 37 9.60 2.81 7.07
CA PRO A 37 8.70 2.88 8.21
C PRO A 37 9.42 3.29 9.50
N VAL A 38 8.72 4.03 10.38
CA VAL A 38 9.25 4.55 11.67
C VAL A 38 9.90 3.45 12.53
N GLN A 39 9.31 2.25 12.55
CA GLN A 39 9.82 1.11 13.33
C GLN A 39 11.23 0.70 12.91
N ILE A 40 11.49 0.73 11.59
CA ILE A 40 12.80 0.39 11.03
C ILE A 40 13.77 1.57 11.25
N GLN A 41 13.29 2.82 11.10
CA GLN A 41 14.11 4.01 11.37
C GLN A 41 14.62 4.04 12.81
N GLN A 42 13.78 3.69 13.80
CA GLN A 42 14.17 3.72 15.22
C GLN A 42 15.34 2.76 15.51
N VAL A 43 15.34 1.58 14.90
CA VAL A 43 16.41 0.60 15.06
C VAL A 43 17.67 1.02 14.31
N LEU A 44 17.51 1.63 13.14
CA LEU A 44 18.63 2.10 12.31
C LEU A 44 19.24 3.42 12.79
N CYS A 45 18.49 4.26 13.50
CA CYS A 45 19.00 5.53 14.04
C CYS A 45 20.17 5.30 15.00
N VAL A 46 20.23 4.13 15.63
CA VAL A 46 21.32 3.71 16.51
C VAL A 46 22.57 3.29 15.71
N SER A 47 22.42 2.90 14.44
CA SER A 47 23.52 2.52 13.56
C SER A 47 23.85 3.65 12.57
N SER A 48 25.01 4.28 12.73
CA SER A 48 25.51 5.31 11.80
C SER A 48 26.38 4.69 10.68
N ASP A 49 25.95 3.56 10.12
CA ASP A 49 26.73 2.79 9.16
C ASP A 49 26.53 3.25 7.71
N ASN A 50 27.32 2.68 6.80
CA ASN A 50 27.17 2.93 5.36
C ASN A 50 25.80 2.46 4.84
N LEU A 51 25.33 3.07 3.74
CA LEU A 51 23.99 2.81 3.17
C LEU A 51 23.74 1.33 2.86
N GLN A 52 24.76 0.58 2.45
CA GLN A 52 24.63 -0.86 2.18
C GLN A 52 24.43 -1.67 3.47
N ALA A 53 25.17 -1.36 4.53
CA ALA A 53 25.05 -2.00 5.83
C ALA A 53 23.70 -1.65 6.47
N LEU A 54 23.28 -0.39 6.38
CA LEU A 54 21.95 0.05 6.77
C LEU A 54 20.86 -0.69 6.01
N SER A 55 20.99 -0.86 4.70
CA SER A 55 20.03 -1.64 3.91
C SER A 55 19.95 -3.10 4.36
N LYS A 56 21.08 -3.73 4.68
CA LYS A 56 21.10 -5.10 5.21
C LYS A 56 20.45 -5.19 6.59
N MET A 57 20.69 -4.20 7.45
CA MET A 57 20.09 -4.15 8.78
C MET A 57 18.59 -3.88 8.69
N ALA A 58 18.14 -2.97 7.83
CA ALA A 58 16.73 -2.72 7.55
C ALA A 58 16.02 -3.99 7.07
N ASP A 59 16.66 -4.73 6.17
CA ASP A 59 16.14 -6.00 5.69
C ASP A 59 15.98 -7.01 6.83
N LYS A 60 16.96 -7.10 7.73
CA LYS A 60 16.93 -8.00 8.89
C LYS A 60 15.87 -7.59 9.90
N VAL A 61 15.74 -6.29 10.19
CA VAL A 61 14.69 -5.75 11.07
C VAL A 61 13.32 -6.00 10.47
N PHE A 62 13.15 -5.85 9.16
CA PHE A 62 11.92 -6.17 8.45
C PHE A 62 11.58 -7.67 8.52
N GLU A 63 12.56 -8.56 8.43
CA GLU A 63 12.36 -10.01 8.63
C GLU A 63 11.95 -10.33 10.07
N ILE A 64 12.65 -9.79 11.06
CA ILE A 64 12.33 -9.99 12.49
C ILE A 64 10.94 -9.46 12.80
N SER A 65 10.59 -8.28 12.29
CA SER A 65 9.25 -7.69 12.46
C SER A 65 8.15 -8.55 11.83
N ARG A 66 8.46 -9.37 10.82
CA ARG A 66 7.52 -10.32 10.19
C ARG A 66 7.45 -11.65 10.94
N ASP A 67 8.51 -12.05 11.61
CA ASP A 67 8.59 -13.32 12.35
C ASP A 67 8.02 -13.20 13.77
N ASP A 68 8.18 -12.04 14.41
CA ASP A 68 7.42 -11.67 15.64
C ASP A 68 5.91 -11.52 15.34
N LEU A 69 5.57 -11.37 14.06
CA LEU A 69 4.24 -11.61 13.51
C LEU A 69 4.09 -13.09 13.17
N VAL A 70 4.18 -13.97 14.17
CA VAL A 70 3.35 -15.19 14.13
C VAL A 70 1.94 -14.68 13.81
N PRO A 71 1.28 -15.13 12.72
CA PRO A 71 -0.11 -14.82 12.50
C PRO A 71 -0.91 -15.63 13.52
N SER A 72 -0.86 -15.21 14.79
CA SER A 72 -1.97 -15.42 15.70
C SER A 72 -3.15 -14.82 14.97
N VAL A 73 -4.06 -15.70 14.56
CA VAL A 73 -5.38 -15.35 14.07
C VAL A 73 -6.00 -14.34 15.05
N SER A 74 -5.90 -13.08 14.70
CA SER A 74 -6.71 -11.98 15.21
C SER A 74 -6.85 -11.04 14.01
N ALA A 75 -7.74 -11.34 13.06
CA ALA A 75 -9.17 -11.13 13.28
C ALA A 75 -9.37 -10.00 14.30
N ASN A 76 -9.01 -8.75 13.94
CA ASN A 76 -9.71 -7.53 14.39
C ASN A 76 -9.18 -6.16 13.90
N PHE A 77 -8.07 -6.03 13.16
CA PHE A 77 -7.55 -4.67 12.82
C PHE A 77 -7.57 -4.22 11.36
N GLN A 78 -8.13 -5.00 10.42
CA GLN A 78 -8.35 -4.54 9.03
C GLN A 78 -9.71 -4.92 8.43
N SER A 79 -10.60 -5.57 9.19
CA SER A 79 -11.90 -6.00 8.65
C SER A 79 -12.91 -4.86 8.55
N SER A 80 -12.89 -3.88 9.47
CA SER A 80 -13.89 -2.81 9.49
C SER A 80 -13.85 -1.90 8.25
N ASP A 81 -12.65 -1.51 7.80
CA ASP A 81 -12.53 -0.67 6.62
C ASP A 81 -12.83 -1.44 5.33
N VAL A 82 -12.28 -2.65 5.17
CA VAL A 82 -12.52 -3.47 3.97
C VAL A 82 -14.00 -3.86 3.87
N SER A 83 -14.64 -4.25 4.97
CA SER A 83 -16.09 -4.56 4.99
C SER A 83 -16.94 -3.32 4.73
N LYS A 84 -16.53 -2.13 5.19
CA LYS A 84 -17.20 -0.87 4.86
C LYS A 84 -17.06 -0.53 3.37
N PHE A 85 -15.91 -0.79 2.76
CA PHE A 85 -15.73 -0.64 1.32
C PHE A 85 -16.60 -1.61 0.53
N GLU A 86 -16.64 -2.88 0.93
CA GLU A 86 -17.45 -3.92 0.30
C GLU A 86 -18.96 -3.63 0.42
N TYR A 87 -19.41 -3.19 1.59
CA TYR A 87 -20.80 -2.73 1.80
C TYR A 87 -21.15 -1.54 0.89
N ARG A 88 -20.24 -0.56 0.76
CA ARG A 88 -20.43 0.57 -0.15
C ARG A 88 -20.47 0.14 -1.61
N LEU A 89 -19.68 -0.85 -2.01
CA LEU A 89 -19.68 -1.38 -3.37
C LEU A 89 -21.04 -1.99 -3.72
N VAL A 90 -21.55 -2.89 -2.85
CA VAL A 90 -22.87 -3.51 -3.01
C VAL A 90 -23.99 -2.46 -3.02
N ALA A 91 -23.92 -1.44 -2.14
CA ALA A 91 -24.90 -0.36 -2.11
C ALA A 91 -24.92 0.46 -3.42
N ILE A 92 -23.75 0.70 -4.03
CA ILE A 92 -23.65 1.40 -5.31
C ILE A 92 -24.24 0.54 -6.44
N GLU A 93 -23.91 -0.75 -6.48
CA GLU A 93 -24.42 -1.69 -7.50
C GLU A 93 -25.95 -1.78 -7.48
N ASN A 94 -26.54 -1.86 -6.28
CA ASN A 94 -27.99 -1.85 -6.10
C ASN A 94 -28.65 -0.54 -6.56
N ARG A 95 -28.01 0.60 -6.28
CA ARG A 95 -28.50 1.91 -6.74
C ARG A 95 -28.41 2.03 -8.26
N LEU A 96 -27.35 1.52 -8.87
CA LEU A 96 -27.16 1.50 -10.32
C LEU A 96 -28.24 0.65 -10.99
N SER A 97 -28.50 -0.55 -10.45
CA SER A 97 -29.55 -1.45 -10.92
C SER A 97 -30.93 -0.80 -10.84
N SER A 98 -31.23 -0.13 -9.72
CA SER A 98 -32.48 0.61 -9.54
C SER A 98 -32.63 1.80 -10.51
N LEU A 99 -31.54 2.53 -10.76
CA LEU A 99 -31.49 3.62 -11.73
C LEU A 99 -31.71 3.13 -13.16
N GLU A 100 -31.08 2.02 -13.53
CA GLU A 100 -31.24 1.40 -14.85
C GLU A 100 -32.69 0.94 -15.07
N ILE A 101 -33.32 0.33 -14.06
CA ILE A 101 -34.74 -0.04 -14.11
C ILE A 101 -35.60 1.21 -14.31
N ARG A 102 -35.40 2.26 -13.52
CA ARG A 102 -36.14 3.53 -13.64
C ARG A 102 -35.96 4.18 -15.01
N ARG A 103 -34.74 4.22 -15.53
CA ARG A 103 -34.41 4.75 -16.86
C ARG A 103 -35.17 3.98 -17.95
N ARG A 104 -35.24 2.65 -17.85
CA ARG A 104 -35.97 1.81 -18.80
C ARG A 104 -37.49 2.03 -18.71
N SER A 105 -38.04 2.20 -17.51
CA SER A 105 -39.45 2.54 -17.32
C SER A 105 -39.80 3.92 -17.89
N LEU A 106 -38.96 4.93 -17.67
CA LEU A 106 -39.17 6.28 -18.22
C LEU A 106 -39.04 6.32 -19.74
N SER A 107 -38.10 5.55 -20.30
CA SER A 107 -37.96 5.41 -21.75
C SER A 107 -39.18 4.77 -22.41
N ARG A 108 -39.94 3.94 -21.68
CA ARG A 108 -41.16 3.29 -22.20
C ARG A 108 -42.41 4.15 -22.03
N GLY A 109 -42.48 4.96 -20.97
CA GLY A 109 -43.62 5.88 -20.74
C GLY A 109 -43.67 7.06 -21.72
N ASN A 110 -42.55 7.44 -22.33
CA ASN A 110 -42.49 8.62 -23.19
C ASN A 110 -42.93 8.37 -24.66
N THR A 111 -43.15 7.11 -25.06
CA THR A 111 -43.61 6.76 -26.42
C THR A 111 -45.14 6.66 -26.54
N GLU A 112 -45.86 6.71 -25.42
CA GLU A 112 -47.33 6.56 -25.40
C GLU A 112 -48.07 7.90 -25.21
N GLY A 113 -47.35 9.01 -24.95
CA GLY A 113 -47.94 10.34 -24.69
C GLY A 113 -48.01 11.31 -25.88
N SER A 114 -47.43 11.00 -27.05
CA SER A 114 -47.48 11.86 -28.25
C SER A 114 -48.56 11.38 -29.24
N LYS A 115 -49.83 11.47 -28.86
CA LYS A 115 -50.95 11.47 -29.81
C LYS A 115 -52.12 12.27 -29.26
N PHE A 116 -52.07 13.60 -29.36
CA PHE A 116 -53.22 14.48 -29.57
C PHE A 116 -52.75 15.75 -30.25
#